data_AF-A0A9P0ART9-F1
#
_entry.id   AF-A0A9P0ART9-F1
#
_cell.length_a   1.000
_cell.length_b   1.000
_cell.length_c   1.000
_cell.angle_alpha   90.00
_cell.angle_beta   90.00
_cell.angle_gamma   90.00
#
_symmetry.space_group_name_H-M   'P 1'
#
loop_
_entity.id
_entity.type
_entity.pdbx_description
1 polymer ?
#
loop_
_entity_poly.entity_id
_entity_poly.type
_entity_poly.pdbx_seq_one_letter_code
_entity_poly.pdbx_strand_id
1 'polypeptide(L)' 'MVSPSVGSMTEWEEMWTRAMKKPAGGRSLQDLQVIYYGLSGLEALQSLRDSCIRALCKIVRYEKRQANDVLY' A
#
# COMPACT_ATOMS: atom_id res chain seq x y z
N MET A 1 9.20 15.69 26.24
CA MET A 1 9.38 14.66 25.21
C MET A 1 8.00 14.27 24.73
N VAL A 2 7.55 14.79 23.58
CA VAL A 2 6.25 14.41 23.01
C VAL A 2 6.42 13.01 22.42
N SER A 3 5.72 12.03 23.00
CA SER A 3 5.62 10.71 22.40
C SER A 3 4.78 10.85 21.13
N PRO A 4 5.17 10.29 19.98
CA PRO A 4 4.31 10.30 18.80
C PRO A 4 3.07 9.47 19.14
N SER A 5 1.91 10.10 19.03
CA SER A 5 0.61 9.53 19.32
C SER A 5 0.37 8.27 18.48
N VAL A 6 0.04 7.17 19.15
CA VAL A 6 -0.43 5.88 18.57
C VAL A 6 -1.58 6.06 17.55
N GLY A 7 -2.24 7.24 17.56
CA GLY A 7 -3.28 7.60 16.60
C GLY A 7 -2.83 7.87 15.16
N SER A 8 -1.58 8.29 14.88
CA SER A 8 -1.22 8.63 13.48
C SER A 8 -0.85 7.41 12.62
N MET A 9 -0.31 6.36 13.25
CA MET A 9 0.15 5.17 12.53
C MET A 9 -1.02 4.30 12.05
N THR A 10 -2.11 4.24 12.83
CA THR A 10 -3.33 3.49 12.47
C THR A 10 -4.11 4.17 11.35
N GLU A 11 -4.20 5.50 11.35
CA GLU A 11 -4.90 6.25 10.31
C GLU A 11 -4.23 6.07 8.93
N TRP A 12 -2.90 6.07 8.87
CA TRP A 12 -2.16 5.75 7.64
C TRP A 12 -2.44 4.32 7.16
N GLU A 13 -2.40 3.33 8.04
CA GLU A 13 -2.68 1.93 7.69
C GLU A 13 -4.12 1.74 7.19
N GLU A 14 -5.09 2.45 7.77
CA GLU A 14 -6.47 2.45 7.31
C GLU A 14 -6.60 3.06 5.91
N MET A 15 -5.95 4.20 5.67
CA MET A 15 -5.91 4.85 4.34
C MET A 15 -5.29 3.92 3.29
N TRP A 16 -4.15 3.31 3.63
CA TRP A 16 -3.44 2.34 2.80
C TRP A 16 -4.32 1.14 2.47
N THR A 17 -4.89 0.51 3.50
CA THR A 17 -5.75 -0.67 3.36
C THR A 17 -6.99 -0.34 2.54
N ARG A 18 -7.60 0.83 2.75
CA ARG A 18 -8.76 1.31 1.98
C ARG A 18 -8.41 1.52 0.51
N ALA A 19 -7.27 2.15 0.22
CA ALA A 19 -6.82 2.38 -1.15
C ALA A 19 -6.52 1.05 -1.88
N MET A 20 -5.88 0.10 -1.20
CA MET A 20 -5.52 -1.21 -1.75
C MET A 20 -6.75 -2.13 -1.95
N LYS A 21 -7.78 -2.02 -1.11
CA LYS A 21 -9.07 -2.73 -1.26
C LYS A 21 -9.89 -2.25 -2.46
N LYS A 22 -9.69 -1.02 -2.93
CA LYS A 22 -10.38 -0.51 -4.12
C LYS A 22 -9.88 -1.23 -5.37
N PRO A 23 -10.77 -1.55 -6.33
CA PRO A 23 -10.38 -2.13 -7.61
C PRO A 23 -9.52 -1.14 -8.41
N ALA A 24 -8.57 -1.67 -9.18
CA ALA A 24 -7.62 -0.94 -10.02
C ALA A 24 -8.25 0.21 -10.85
N GLY A 25 -9.43 -0.01 -11.43
CA GLY A 25 -10.11 0.97 -12.27
C GLY A 25 -10.83 2.11 -11.52
N GLY A 26 -10.99 2.01 -10.20
CA GLY A 26 -11.74 2.96 -9.39
C GLY A 26 -10.91 3.76 -8.38
N ARG A 27 -9.57 3.72 -8.49
CA ARG A 27 -8.66 4.43 -7.57
C ARG A 27 -8.55 5.90 -7.98
N SER A 28 -8.72 6.79 -7.00
CA SER A 28 -8.45 8.22 -7.18
C SER A 28 -6.95 8.51 -7.21
N LEU A 29 -6.56 9.71 -7.63
CA LEU A 29 -5.16 10.15 -7.59
C LEU A 29 -4.57 10.07 -6.18
N GLN A 30 -5.37 10.39 -5.16
CA GLN A 30 -4.96 10.31 -3.76
C GLN A 30 -4.72 8.85 -3.33
N ASP A 31 -5.57 7.92 -3.75
CA ASP A 31 -5.36 6.49 -3.49
C ASP A 31 -4.07 5.98 -4.14
N LEU A 32 -3.79 6.41 -5.38
CA LEU A 32 -2.54 6.05 -6.08
C LEU A 32 -1.30 6.60 -5.38
N GLN A 33 -1.37 7.82 -4.83
CA GLN A 33 -0.26 8.40 -4.05
C GLN A 33 -0.01 7.61 -2.77
N VAL A 34 -1.08 7.29 -2.01
CA VAL A 34 -0.97 6.48 -0.79
C VAL A 34 -0.31 5.14 -1.11
N ILE A 35 -0.77 4.45 -2.17
CA ILE A 35 -0.22 3.17 -2.63
C ILE A 35 1.24 3.31 -3.08
N TYR A 36 1.58 4.39 -3.80
CA TYR A 36 2.94 4.64 -4.25
C TYR A 36 3.91 4.78 -3.07
N TYR A 37 3.56 5.59 -2.07
CA TYR A 37 4.44 5.83 -0.93
C TYR A 37 4.72 4.56 -0.13
N GLY A 38 3.69 3.76 0.18
CA GLY A 38 3.93 2.51 0.89
C GLY A 38 4.61 1.43 0.04
N LEU A 39 4.39 1.36 -1.29
CA LEU A 39 5.14 0.44 -2.16
C LEU A 39 6.61 0.85 -2.24
N SER A 40 6.90 2.15 -2.30
CA SER A 40 8.27 2.67 -2.34
C SER A 40 9.03 2.43 -1.03
N GLY A 41 8.32 2.25 0.08
CA GLY A 41 8.89 1.89 1.38
C GLY A 41 9.24 0.41 1.54
N LEU A 42 8.82 -0.46 0.61
CA LEU A 42 9.13 -1.88 0.66
C LEU A 42 10.55 -2.15 0.15
N GLU A 43 11.40 -2.73 0.99
CA GLU A 43 12.78 -3.09 0.61
C GLU A 43 12.85 -3.96 -0.65
N ALA A 44 11.91 -4.89 -0.81
CA ALA A 44 11.83 -5.77 -1.97
C ALA A 44 11.60 -5.02 -3.31
N LEU A 45 11.05 -3.80 -3.26
CA LEU A 45 10.73 -3.01 -4.45
C LEU A 45 11.68 -1.83 -4.66
N GLN A 46 12.66 -1.60 -3.79
CA GLN A 46 13.60 -0.46 -3.91
C GLN A 46 14.44 -0.48 -5.19
N SER A 47 14.68 -1.65 -5.78
CA SER A 47 15.45 -1.79 -7.03
C SER A 47 14.65 -1.39 -8.27
N LEU A 48 13.33 -1.25 -8.15
CA LEU A 48 12.46 -0.89 -9.26
C LEU A 48 12.50 0.62 -9.53
N ARG A 49 12.42 0.99 -10.81
CA ARG A 49 12.29 2.40 -11.21
C ARG A 49 10.93 2.95 -10.80
N ASP A 50 10.86 4.26 -10.54
CA ASP A 50 9.62 4.98 -10.23
C ASP A 50 8.51 4.68 -11.26
N SER A 51 8.82 4.61 -12.55
CA SER A 51 7.86 4.28 -13.60
C SER A 51 7.24 2.88 -13.43
N CYS A 52 8.03 1.90 -12.97
CA CYS A 52 7.57 0.55 -12.66
C CYS A 52 6.67 0.56 -11.42
N ILE A 53 7.04 1.29 -10.37
CA ILE A 53 6.21 1.42 -9.15
C ILE A 53 4.87 2.09 -9.49
N ARG A 54 4.85 3.13 -10.32
CA ARG A 54 3.60 3.77 -10.79
C ARG A 54 2.73 2.82 -11.60
N ALA A 55 3.32 1.94 -12.40
CA ALA A 55 2.58 0.89 -13.11
C ALA A 55 1.99 -0.12 -12.11
N LEU A 56 2.76 -0.55 -11.11
CA LEU A 56 2.29 -1.44 -10.04
C LEU A 56 1.11 -0.86 -9.26
N CYS A 57 1.13 0.45 -8.96
CA CYS A 57 0.02 1.13 -8.26
C CYS A 57 -1.32 0.96 -8.97
N LYS A 58 -1.32 0.76 -10.29
CA LYS A 58 -2.54 0.56 -11.10
C LYS A 58 -3.00 -0.89 -11.15
N ILE A 59 -2.15 -1.87 -10.86
CA ILE A 59 -2.47 -3.30 -11.01
C ILE A 59 -2.47 -4.08 -9.69
N VAL A 60 -1.84 -3.55 -8.64
CA VAL A 60 -1.72 -4.23 -7.34
C VAL A 60 -3.08 -4.53 -6.73
N ARG A 61 -3.23 -5.70 -6.11
CA ARG A 61 -4.46 -6.14 -5.45
C ARG A 61 -4.15 -6.48 -3.99
N TYR A 62 -5.00 -6.02 -3.09
CA TYR A 62 -4.94 -6.43 -1.70
C TYR A 62 -5.54 -7.81 -1.53
N GLU A 63 -4.82 -8.69 -0.83
CA GLU A 63 -5.33 -9.98 -0.42
C GLU A 63 -5.04 -10.19 1.06
N LYS A 64 -6.09 -10.43 1.86
CA LYS A 64 -5.95 -10.78 3.27
C LYS A 64 -6.01 -12.31 3.38
N ARG A 65 -5.02 -12.87 4.08
CA ARG A 65 -4.80 -14.31 4.15
C ARG A 65 -4.81 -14.78 5.61
N GLN A 66 -5.29 -16.00 5.86
CA GLN A 66 -5.30 -16.60 7.20
C GLN A 66 -3.95 -17.29 7.46
N ALA A 67 -3.66 -17.54 8.74
CA ALA A 67 -2.50 -18.37 9.09
C ALA A 67 -2.69 -19.78 8.49
N ASN A 68 -1.59 -20.38 8.04
CA ASN A 68 -1.53 -21.72 7.41
C ASN A 68 -2.12 -21.82 6.00
N ASP A 69 -2.52 -20.72 5.38
CA ASP A 69 -2.80 -20.76 3.95
C ASP A 69 -1.48 -20.92 3.19
N VAL A 70 -1.34 -22.03 2.47
CA VAL A 70 -0.19 -22.30 1.62
C VAL A 70 -0.29 -21.43 0.37
N LEU A 71 0.66 -20.52 0.23
CA LEU A 71 0.95 -19.85 -1.03
C LEU A 71 1.94 -20.75 -1.78
N TYR A 72 1.54 -21.11 -3.00
CA TYR A 72 2.19 -21.97 -3.99
C TYR A 72 3.70 -22.26 -3.81
#